data_AF-A0A7C4RGV1-F1
#
_entry.id   AF-A0A7C4RGV1-F1
#
_cell.length_a   1.000
_cell.length_b   1.000
_cell.length_c   1.000
_cell.angle_alpha   90.00
_cell.angle_beta   90.00
_cell.angle_gamma   90.00
#
_symmetry.space_group_name_H-M   'P 1'
#
loop_
_entity.id
_entity.type
_entity.pdbx_description
1 polymer ?
#
loop_
_entity_poly.entity_id
_entity_poly.type
_entity_poly.pdbx_seq_one_letter_code
_entity_poly.pdbx_strand_id
1 'polypeptide(L)'
;MFFHIMLTTECDLQCCYCFGEALDDFDVDFSGFNVDYSLPKRLGYDVGCLERFCRLDPDCVLIFYGGEPLLCLEDVKRIMDCVKARRFVV
;
A
#
# COMPACT_ATOMS: atom_id res chain seq x y z
N MET A 1 -4.72 -11.68 -10.96
CA MET A 1 -4.93 -10.20 -10.90
C MET A 1 -3.69 -9.53 -10.32
N PHE A 2 -3.54 -8.21 -10.49
CA PHE A 2 -2.45 -7.43 -9.88
C PHE A 2 -3.02 -6.59 -8.73
N PHE A 3 -2.42 -6.68 -7.56
CA PHE A 3 -2.85 -5.93 -6.38
C PHE A 3 -1.70 -5.10 -5.83
N HIS A 4 -1.93 -3.79 -5.69
CA HIS A 4 -1.01 -2.89 -5.00
C HIS A 4 -1.28 -2.95 -3.50
N ILE A 5 -0.26 -3.34 -2.73
CA ILE A 5 -0.30 -3.37 -1.29
C ILE A 5 0.33 -2.08 -0.77
N MET A 6 -0.50 -1.19 -0.24
CA MET A 6 -0.04 0.02 0.44
C MET A 6 0.54 -0.34 1.81
N LEU A 7 1.87 -0.50 1.90
CA LEU A 7 2.55 -0.83 3.16
C LEU A 7 2.69 0.37 4.08
N THR A 8 3.14 1.48 3.49
CA THR A 8 3.33 2.75 4.16
C THR A 8 3.16 3.90 3.17
N THR A 9 2.68 5.05 3.64
CA THR A 9 2.72 6.30 2.86
C THR A 9 3.98 7.10 3.13
N GLU A 10 4.83 6.67 4.07
CA GLU A 10 6.12 7.30 4.37
C GLU A 10 7.16 6.96 3.30
N CYS A 11 8.04 7.91 2.98
CA CYS A 11 9.12 7.76 2.01
C CYS A 11 10.32 8.59 2.47
N ASP A 12 11.53 8.06 2.35
CA ASP A 12 12.80 8.74 2.66
C ASP A 12 13.54 9.26 1.41
N LEU A 13 12.90 9.15 0.23
CA LEU A 13 13.39 9.72 -1.03
C LEU A 13 12.81 11.13 -1.26
N GLN A 14 13.51 11.91 -2.10
CA GLN A 14 13.13 13.29 -2.44
C GLN A 14 13.09 13.46 -3.97
N CYS A 15 12.28 12.65 -4.65
CA CYS A 15 12.25 12.69 -6.11
C CYS A 15 11.64 14.01 -6.60
N CYS A 16 12.26 14.65 -7.59
CA CYS A 16 11.76 15.91 -8.17
C CYS A 16 10.40 15.80 -8.87
N TYR A 17 9.93 14.58 -9.12
CA TYR A 17 8.63 14.24 -9.69
C TYR A 17 7.74 13.50 -8.69
N CYS A 18 8.22 13.22 -7.47
CA CYS A 18 7.40 12.61 -6.44
C CYS A 18 6.54 13.70 -5.83
N PHE A 19 5.25 13.63 -6.11
CA PHE A 19 4.29 14.56 -5.56
C PHE A 19 3.80 14.02 -4.19
N GLY A 20 4.73 13.67 -3.29
CA GLY A 20 4.40 13.38 -1.89
C GLY A 20 3.60 14.53 -1.25
N GLU A 21 3.83 15.74 -1.77
CA GLU A 21 3.16 17.02 -1.46
C GLU A 21 1.74 17.19 -2.09
N ALA A 22 1.26 16.29 -2.98
CA ALA A 22 -0.05 16.44 -3.65
C ALA A 22 -1.17 15.97 -2.75
N LEU A 23 -0.81 15.15 -1.77
CA LEU A 23 -1.68 14.82 -0.67
C LEU A 23 -1.84 16.05 0.21
N ASP A 24 -0.79 16.80 0.51
CA ASP A 24 -0.91 17.99 1.39
C ASP A 24 -1.67 19.18 0.76
N ASP A 25 -1.99 19.14 -0.54
CA ASP A 25 -2.86 20.10 -1.23
C ASP A 25 -4.35 19.74 -1.06
N PHE A 26 -4.81 19.67 0.20
CA PHE A 26 -6.17 19.30 0.58
C PHE A 26 -7.19 20.46 0.53
N ASP A 27 -6.77 21.67 0.12
CA ASP A 27 -7.63 22.86 0.00
C ASP A 27 -8.53 22.83 -1.25
N VAL A 28 -8.85 21.63 -1.75
CA VAL A 28 -9.78 21.43 -2.86
C VAL A 28 -11.21 21.47 -2.32
N ASP A 29 -11.97 22.49 -2.73
CA ASP A 29 -13.38 22.63 -2.36
C ASP A 29 -14.23 21.52 -3.02
N PHE A 30 -14.46 20.44 -2.27
CA PHE A 30 -15.46 19.43 -2.61
C PHE A 30 -16.84 19.88 -2.10
N SER A 31 -17.36 20.97 -2.65
CA SER A 31 -18.62 21.58 -2.20
C SER A 31 -19.73 20.54 -2.04
N GLY A 32 -20.23 20.36 -0.81
CA GLY A 32 -21.30 19.42 -0.48
C GLY A 32 -20.87 18.01 -0.04
N PHE A 33 -19.57 17.71 -0.01
CA PHE A 33 -19.03 16.44 0.50
C PHE A 33 -18.10 16.68 1.69
N ASN A 34 -18.21 15.81 2.71
CA ASN A 34 -17.21 15.71 3.76
C ASN A 34 -16.25 14.58 3.38
N VAL A 35 -15.02 14.93 3.00
CA VAL A 35 -13.99 13.97 2.63
C VAL A 35 -13.13 13.67 3.85
N ASP A 36 -13.07 12.39 4.21
CA ASP A 36 -12.15 11.91 5.24
C ASP A 36 -10.77 11.68 4.63
N TYR A 37 -9.84 12.57 4.95
CA TYR A 37 -8.45 12.49 4.52
C TYR A 37 -7.57 11.61 5.41
N SER A 38 -8.14 10.95 6.43
CA SER A 38 -7.39 10.05 7.32
C SER A 38 -7.09 8.69 6.68
N LEU A 39 -6.29 8.73 5.61
CA LEU A 39 -5.81 7.52 4.97
C LEU A 39 -4.85 6.75 5.91
N PRO A 40 -4.98 5.42 5.99
CA PRO A 40 -4.12 4.62 6.85
C PRO A 40 -2.67 4.72 6.36
N LYS A 41 -1.80 5.25 7.21
CA LYS A 41 -0.36 5.38 6.92
C LYS A 41 0.38 4.05 6.92
N ARG A 42 -0.24 2.98 7.45
CA ARG A 42 0.32 1.63 7.57
C ARG A 42 -0.78 0.58 7.34
N LEU A 43 -0.38 -0.68 7.17
CA LEU A 43 -1.33 -1.79 7.05
C LEU A 43 -2.35 -1.80 8.20
N GLY A 44 -3.64 -1.75 7.84
CA GLY A 44 -4.75 -1.80 8.79
C GLY A 44 -5.36 -3.19 9.00
N TYR A 45 -4.75 -4.24 8.44
CA TYR A 45 -5.26 -5.61 8.47
C TYR A 45 -4.16 -6.62 8.82
N ASP A 46 -4.57 -7.79 9.32
CA ASP A 46 -3.62 -8.87 9.60
C ASP A 46 -3.19 -9.58 8.31
N VAL A 47 -1.95 -10.06 8.26
CA VAL A 47 -1.40 -10.79 7.11
C VAL A 47 -2.22 -12.05 6.78
N GLY A 48 -2.88 -12.66 7.76
CA GLY A 48 -3.77 -13.80 7.52
C GLY A 48 -5.02 -13.42 6.72
N CYS A 49 -5.53 -12.20 6.88
CA CYS A 49 -6.61 -11.67 6.05
C CYS A 49 -6.17 -11.55 4.59
N LEU A 50 -4.97 -11.00 4.36
CA LEU A 50 -4.39 -10.92 3.03
C LEU A 50 -4.16 -12.30 2.41
N GLU A 51 -3.68 -13.26 3.19
CA GLU A 51 -3.50 -14.65 2.75
C GLU A 51 -4.80 -15.28 2.26
N ARG A 52 -5.87 -15.16 3.06
CA ARG A 52 -7.20 -15.67 2.70
C ARG A 52 -7.75 -14.99 1.46
N PHE A 53 -7.53 -13.68 1.32
CA PHE A 53 -7.93 -12.93 0.13
C PHE A 53 -7.20 -13.43 -1.13
N CYS A 54 -5.87 -13.58 -1.06
CA CYS A 54 -5.05 -14.03 -2.18
C CYS A 54 -5.38 -15.46 -2.61
N ARG A 55 -5.81 -16.34 -1.69
CA ARG A 55 -6.26 -17.70 -2.02
C ARG A 55 -7.45 -17.75 -2.97
N LEU A 56 -8.24 -16.69 -3.07
CA LEU A 56 -9.37 -16.62 -4.00
C LEU A 56 -8.91 -16.51 -5.46
N ASP A 57 -7.66 -16.07 -5.70
CA ASP A 57 -7.03 -16.00 -7.01
C ASP A 57 -5.60 -16.60 -6.94
N PRO A 58 -5.43 -17.89 -7.29
CA PRO A 58 -4.12 -18.56 -7.29
C PRO A 58 -3.07 -17.90 -8.18
N ASP A 59 -3.49 -17.09 -9.15
CA ASP A 59 -2.62 -16.38 -10.09
C ASP A 59 -2.39 -14.91 -9.69
N CYS A 60 -2.76 -14.51 -8.47
CA CYS A 60 -2.56 -13.14 -8.01
C CYS A 60 -1.09 -12.74 -7.96
N VAL A 61 -0.82 -11.50 -8.31
CA VAL A 61 0.49 -10.85 -8.23
C VAL A 61 0.38 -9.71 -7.22
N LEU A 62 1.24 -9.73 -6.22
CA LEU A 62 1.30 -8.70 -5.19
C LEU A 62 2.43 -7.74 -5.50
N ILE A 63 2.11 -6.46 -5.52
CA ILE A 63 3.03 -5.36 -5.80
C ILE A 63 3.11 -4.54 -4.51
N PHE A 64 4.27 -4.51 -3.88
CA PHE A 64 4.49 -3.66 -2.71
C PHE A 64 4.57 -2.21 -3.15
N TYR A 65 3.70 -1.37 -2.60
CA TYR A 65 3.47 0.01 -3.07
C TYR A 65 3.25 0.97 -1.89
N GLY A 66 3.12 2.25 -2.20
CA GLY A 66 2.91 3.32 -1.23
C GLY A 66 3.91 4.45 -1.42
N GLY A 67 4.55 4.88 -0.33
CA GLY A 67 5.74 5.73 -0.35
C GLY A 67 6.97 4.87 -0.70
N GLU A 68 7.80 4.56 0.30
CA GLU A 68 8.90 3.59 0.17
C GLU A 68 8.56 2.28 0.92
N PRO A 69 8.12 1.22 0.20
CA PRO A 69 7.73 -0.05 0.81
C PRO A 69 8.84 -0.71 1.64
N LEU A 70 10.11 -0.50 1.29
CA LEU A 70 11.24 -1.13 1.97
C LEU A 70 11.55 -0.50 3.34
N LEU A 71 10.95 0.64 3.70
CA LEU A 71 10.93 1.13 5.09
C LEU A 71 10.19 0.17 6.02
N CYS A 72 9.30 -0.68 5.48
CA CYS A 72 8.56 -1.72 6.19
C CYS A 72 9.10 -3.13 5.88
N LEU A 73 10.42 -3.29 5.81
CA LEU A 73 11.07 -4.54 5.38
C LEU A 73 10.59 -5.80 6.10
N GLU A 74 10.32 -5.72 7.41
CA GLU A 74 9.84 -6.87 8.19
C GLU A 74 8.40 -7.27 7.80
N ASP A 75 7.55 -6.31 7.45
CA ASP A 75 6.20 -6.59 6.94
C ASP A 75 6.27 -7.18 5.53
N VAL A 76 7.16 -6.68 4.66
CA VAL A 76 7.42 -7.26 3.33
C VAL A 76 7.79 -8.74 3.46
N LYS A 77 8.80 -9.06 4.28
CA LYS A 77 9.24 -10.44 4.52
C LYS A 77 8.10 -11.30 5.06
N ARG A 78 7.39 -10.80 6.09
CA ARG A 78 6.27 -11.52 6.70
C ARG A 78 5.17 -11.84 5.69
N ILE A 79 4.86 -10.90 4.79
CA ILE A 79 3.87 -11.13 3.73
C ILE A 79 4.39 -12.17 2.74
N MET A 80 5.64 -12.07 2.29
CA MET A 80 6.24 -13.06 1.37
C MET A 80 6.29 -14.47 1.97
N ASP A 81 6.52 -14.59 3.27
CA ASP A 81 6.59 -15.87 3.98
C ASP A 81 5.19 -16.49 4.22
N CYS A 82 4.17 -15.66 4.47
CA CYS A 82 2.84 -16.13 4.85
C CYS A 82 1.86 -16.22 3.68
N VAL A 83 2.00 -15.39 2.64
CA VAL A 83 1.00 -15.24 1.57
C VAL A 83 1.41 -16.01 0.33
N LYS A 84 0.50 -16.85 -0.17
CA LYS A 84 0.68 -17.51 -1.46
C LYS A 84 0.21 -16.60 -2.59
N ALA A 85 1.17 -15.98 -3.27
CA ALA A 85 0.96 -15.26 -4.53
C ALA A 85 1.79 -15.91 -5.63
N ARG A 86 1.36 -15.75 -6.88
CA ARG A 86 2.11 -16.23 -8.04
C ARG A 86 3.43 -15.49 -8.21
N ARG A 87 3.44 -14.19 -7.93
CA ARG A 87 4.63 -13.32 -7.97
C ARG A 87 4.52 -12.20 -6.95
N PHE A 88 5.69 -11.73 -6.52
CA PHE A 88 5.87 -10.50 -5.77
C PHE A 88 6.67 -9.51 -6.62
N VAL A 89 6.31 -8.23 -6.54
CA VAL A 89 7.00 -7.11 -7.20
C VAL A 89 7.22 -6.03 -6.15
N VAL A 90 8.38 -5.37 -6.21
CA VAL A 90 8.73 -4.17 -5.45
C VAL A 90 8.97 -3.06 -6.46
#